data_AF-A0A3M1DS80-F1
#
_entry.id   AF-A0A3M1DS80-F1
#
_cell.length_a   1.000
_cell.length_b   1.000
_cell.length_c   1.000
_cell.angle_alpha   90.00
_cell.angle_beta   90.00
_cell.angle_gamma   90.00
#
_symmetry.space_group_name_H-M   'P 1'
#
loop_
_entity.id
_entity.type
_entity.pdbx_description
1 polymer ?
#
loop_
_entity_poly.entity_id
_entity_poly.type
_entity_poly.pdbx_seq_one_letter_code
_entity_poly.pdbx_strand_id
1 'polypeptide(L)'
;PTPKRLLLLAPAASTLQQKRSGPAKAAADTVPFSPDMPTLSEMTRAAINLLDDDPDGFVLMIEGGAIDWAAHANQTGRMIEELDDFARTVALVERLITDRLGWDRTLLLLTADHETGGLQDGTWTGHRHTGTPVPLLARGKGAASLPALAEAATGLVDNAALGRWLLQQITERPSNEESRHE
;
A
#
# COMPACT_ATOMS: atom_id res chain seq x y z
N PRO A 1 -17.69 -3.28 -17.67
CA PRO A 1 -16.60 -4.08 -18.26
C PRO A 1 -15.24 -3.43 -17.99
N THR A 2 -14.40 -4.09 -17.20
CA THR A 2 -12.97 -3.79 -17.11
C THR A 2 -12.38 -3.75 -18.53
N PRO A 3 -11.72 -2.66 -18.96
CA PRO A 3 -11.08 -2.61 -20.26
C PRO A 3 -9.92 -3.61 -20.32
N LYS A 4 -9.79 -4.36 -21.43
CA LYS A 4 -8.71 -5.35 -21.63
C LYS A 4 -7.29 -4.78 -21.44
N ARG A 5 -7.12 -3.48 -21.67
CA ARG A 5 -5.88 -2.74 -21.46
C ARG A 5 -6.24 -1.32 -21.01
N LEU A 6 -5.74 -0.91 -19.87
CA LEU A 6 -5.80 0.47 -19.41
C LEU A 6 -4.42 0.90 -18.94
N LEU A 7 -3.92 2.00 -19.48
CA LEU A 7 -2.72 2.68 -19.02
C LEU A 7 -3.10 4.12 -18.69
N LEU A 8 -2.99 4.49 -17.42
CA LEU A 8 -3.14 5.87 -16.96
C LEU A 8 -1.78 6.33 -16.43
N LEU A 9 -1.26 7.42 -16.99
CA LEU A 9 -0.03 8.05 -16.55
C LEU A 9 -0.36 9.47 -16.10
N ALA A 10 -0.25 9.72 -14.80
CA ALA A 10 -0.21 11.08 -14.28
C ALA A 10 1.26 11.51 -14.16
N PRO A 11 1.72 12.55 -14.88
CA PRO A 11 3.08 13.02 -14.74
C PRO A 11 3.29 13.58 -13.32
N ALA A 12 4.19 12.97 -12.56
CA ALA A 12 4.60 13.44 -11.25
C ALA A 12 6.13 13.40 -11.15
N ALA A 13 6.78 14.57 -11.17
CA ALA A 13 8.20 14.70 -10.83
C ALA A 13 8.41 14.72 -9.30
N SER A 14 7.32 14.78 -8.53
CA SER A 14 7.27 14.75 -7.08
C SER A 14 5.85 14.56 -6.57
N THR A 15 5.69 14.33 -5.28
CA THR A 15 4.40 14.22 -4.61
C THR A 15 3.73 15.60 -4.48
N LEU A 16 2.68 15.81 -5.26
CA LEU A 16 1.99 17.12 -5.35
C LEU A 16 1.39 17.53 -4.00
N GLN A 17 0.92 16.54 -3.23
CA GLN A 17 0.30 16.74 -1.93
C GLN A 17 1.30 17.14 -0.83
N GLN A 18 2.43 16.42 -0.74
CA GLN A 18 3.51 16.81 0.16
C GLN A 18 4.18 18.12 -0.27
N LYS A 19 4.25 18.46 -1.55
CA LYS A 19 4.81 19.73 -2.04
C LYS A 19 3.82 20.90 -2.10
N ARG A 20 2.61 20.74 -1.56
CA ARG A 20 1.59 21.81 -1.56
C ARG A 20 2.09 23.09 -0.89
N SER A 21 1.44 24.20 -1.25
CA SER A 21 1.76 25.54 -0.74
C SER A 21 1.63 25.65 0.79
N GLY A 22 2.12 26.76 1.38
CA GLY A 22 2.10 26.98 2.83
C GLY A 22 3.35 26.52 3.56
N PRO A 23 3.44 26.72 4.89
CA PRO A 23 4.64 26.42 5.64
C PRO A 23 4.94 24.91 5.67
N ALA A 24 6.13 24.53 5.18
CA ALA A 24 6.54 23.13 5.05
C ALA A 24 6.62 22.36 6.39
N LYS A 25 6.83 23.09 7.49
CA LYS A 25 6.98 22.54 8.86
C LYS A 25 5.79 22.85 9.76
N ALA A 26 4.65 23.19 9.16
CA ALA A 26 3.43 23.40 9.94
C ALA A 26 3.02 22.10 10.66
N ALA A 27 2.24 22.23 11.73
CA ALA A 27 1.61 21.08 12.38
C ALA A 27 0.61 20.41 11.41
N ALA A 28 0.31 19.13 11.64
CA ALA A 28 -0.69 18.41 10.85
C ALA A 28 -2.03 19.18 10.83
N ASP A 29 -2.73 19.11 9.70
CA ASP A 29 -4.06 19.67 9.46
C ASP A 29 -4.15 21.21 9.50
N THR A 30 -3.02 21.90 9.64
CA THR A 30 -2.98 23.37 9.63
C THR A 30 -2.94 23.96 8.22
N VAL A 31 -2.38 23.22 7.26
CA VAL A 31 -2.30 23.62 5.86
C VAL A 31 -3.23 22.72 5.06
N PRO A 32 -4.31 23.26 4.48
CA PRO A 32 -5.27 22.47 3.71
C PRO A 32 -4.61 21.64 2.62
N PHE A 33 -5.23 20.49 2.36
CA PHE A 33 -4.89 19.65 1.23
C PHE A 33 -5.18 20.33 -0.11
N SER A 34 -4.42 19.96 -1.16
CA SER A 34 -4.65 20.50 -2.50
C SER A 34 -6.02 20.02 -3.01
N PRO A 35 -6.98 20.92 -3.31
CA PRO A 35 -8.34 20.51 -3.67
C PRO A 35 -8.42 19.82 -5.03
N ASP A 36 -7.41 20.01 -5.89
CA ASP A 36 -7.35 19.43 -7.23
C ASP A 36 -6.74 18.01 -7.24
N MET A 37 -6.31 17.50 -6.09
CA MET A 37 -5.70 16.18 -5.95
C MET A 37 -6.68 15.20 -5.31
N PRO A 38 -6.96 14.05 -5.93
CA PRO A 38 -7.69 13.00 -5.25
C PRO A 38 -6.87 12.45 -4.08
N THR A 39 -7.55 12.09 -3.00
CA THR A 39 -6.96 11.33 -1.89
C THR A 39 -6.53 9.94 -2.36
N LEU A 40 -5.61 9.31 -1.63
CA LEU A 40 -5.22 7.93 -1.92
C LEU A 40 -6.44 6.99 -1.85
N SER A 41 -7.34 7.23 -0.89
CA SER A 41 -8.60 6.49 -0.74
C SER A 41 -9.52 6.62 -1.96
N GLU A 42 -9.67 7.82 -2.54
CA GLU A 42 -10.48 8.01 -3.75
C GLU A 42 -9.87 7.30 -4.96
N MET A 43 -8.56 7.40 -5.15
CA MET A 43 -7.86 6.69 -6.22
C MET A 43 -7.99 5.17 -6.07
N THR A 44 -7.78 4.65 -4.86
CA THR A 44 -7.95 3.22 -4.54
C THR A 44 -9.37 2.74 -4.80
N ARG A 45 -10.39 3.50 -4.37
CA ARG A 45 -11.79 3.15 -4.63
C ARG A 45 -12.08 3.10 -6.13
N ALA A 46 -11.60 4.09 -6.89
CA ALA A 46 -11.79 4.14 -8.33
C ALA A 46 -11.12 2.94 -9.02
N ALA A 47 -9.88 2.59 -8.62
CA ALA A 47 -9.16 1.44 -9.13
C ALA A 47 -9.90 0.13 -8.85
N ILE A 48 -10.32 -0.12 -7.60
CA ILE A 48 -11.04 -1.35 -7.23
C ILE A 48 -12.41 -1.43 -7.93
N ASN A 49 -13.13 -0.31 -8.07
CA ASN A 49 -14.39 -0.28 -8.82
C ASN A 49 -14.23 -0.67 -10.29
N LEU A 50 -13.06 -0.38 -10.88
CA LEU A 50 -12.77 -0.77 -12.24
C LEU A 50 -12.28 -2.22 -12.34
N LEU A 51 -11.38 -2.65 -11.45
CA LEU A 51 -10.67 -3.93 -11.54
C LEU A 51 -11.52 -5.13 -11.11
N ASP A 52 -12.46 -4.94 -10.18
CA ASP A 52 -13.29 -6.02 -9.62
C ASP A 52 -14.37 -6.57 -10.57
N ASP A 53 -14.46 -6.04 -11.80
CA ASP A 53 -15.33 -6.58 -12.85
C ASP A 53 -14.62 -7.65 -13.70
N ASP A 54 -13.36 -7.99 -13.37
CA ASP A 54 -12.62 -9.09 -14.01
C ASP A 54 -12.82 -10.43 -13.25
N PRO A 55 -13.42 -11.46 -13.87
CA PRO A 55 -13.64 -12.76 -13.21
C PRO A 55 -12.34 -13.52 -12.89
N ASP A 56 -11.23 -13.23 -13.56
CA ASP A 56 -9.92 -13.82 -13.27
C ASP A 56 -9.26 -13.17 -12.03
N GLY A 57 -9.85 -12.08 -11.51
CA GLY A 57 -9.34 -11.29 -10.39
C GLY A 57 -8.32 -10.23 -10.83
N PHE A 58 -7.65 -9.61 -9.86
CA PHE A 58 -6.70 -8.54 -10.12
C PHE A 58 -5.57 -8.50 -9.09
N VAL A 59 -4.47 -7.84 -9.47
CA VAL A 59 -3.40 -7.41 -8.57
C VAL A 59 -3.40 -5.89 -8.54
N LEU A 60 -3.45 -5.31 -7.35
CA LEU A 60 -3.43 -3.86 -7.15
C LEU A 60 -2.37 -3.51 -6.10
N MET A 61 -1.42 -2.66 -6.49
CA MET A 61 -0.45 -2.05 -5.58
C MET A 61 -0.91 -0.64 -5.24
N ILE A 62 -0.92 -0.29 -3.95
CA ILE A 62 -1.33 1.01 -3.44
C ILE A 62 -0.16 1.53 -2.59
N GLU A 63 0.33 2.72 -2.92
CA GLU A 63 1.54 3.28 -2.31
C GLU A 63 1.27 4.66 -1.71
N GLY A 64 1.53 4.80 -0.40
CA GLY A 64 1.56 6.09 0.30
C GLY A 64 2.91 6.79 0.16
N GLY A 65 3.42 6.95 -1.07
CA GLY A 65 4.83 7.32 -1.32
C GLY A 65 5.24 8.70 -0.80
N ALA A 66 4.29 9.59 -0.50
CA ALA A 66 4.57 10.91 0.06
C ALA A 66 5.02 10.89 1.53
N ILE A 67 4.81 9.77 2.24
CA ILE A 67 5.36 9.54 3.58
C ILE A 67 6.89 9.64 3.54
N ASP A 68 7.54 9.02 2.55
CA ASP A 68 8.98 9.05 2.34
C ASP A 68 9.48 10.48 2.05
N TRP A 69 8.82 11.19 1.13
CA TRP A 69 9.18 12.58 0.80
C TRP A 69 9.06 13.52 2.01
N ALA A 70 8.01 13.38 2.81
CA ALA A 70 7.82 14.16 4.02
C ALA A 70 8.89 13.83 5.08
N ALA A 71 9.25 12.54 5.20
CA ALA A 71 10.26 12.05 6.11
C ALA A 71 11.67 12.52 5.73
N HIS A 72 12.07 12.44 4.45
CA HIS A 72 13.33 13.04 3.96
C HIS A 72 13.45 14.52 4.32
N ALA A 73 12.33 15.24 4.20
CA ALA A 73 12.27 16.66 4.50
C ALA A 73 12.06 16.96 5.99
N ASN A 74 11.97 15.96 6.88
CA ASN A 74 11.66 16.05 8.31
C ASN A 74 10.36 16.84 8.62
N GLN A 75 9.38 16.77 7.73
CA GLN A 75 8.12 17.53 7.82
C GLN A 75 7.10 16.76 8.64
N THR A 76 7.22 16.77 9.97
CA THR A 76 6.39 15.96 10.87
C THR A 76 4.89 16.09 10.61
N GLY A 77 4.37 17.31 10.44
CA GLY A 77 2.94 17.52 10.17
C GLY A 77 2.49 16.86 8.87
N ARG A 78 3.25 17.03 7.78
CA ARG A 78 2.95 16.42 6.48
C ARG A 78 3.12 14.90 6.52
N MET A 79 4.13 14.38 7.23
CA MET A 79 4.31 12.93 7.37
C MET A 79 3.11 12.29 8.09
N ILE A 80 2.60 12.92 9.16
CA ILE A 80 1.41 12.45 9.88
C ILE A 80 0.19 12.42 8.96
N GLU A 81 -0.03 13.49 8.19
CA GLU A 81 -1.14 13.60 7.24
C GLU A 81 -1.10 12.50 6.15
N GLU A 82 0.07 12.25 5.56
CA GLU A 82 0.25 11.21 4.54
C GLU A 82 0.07 9.79 5.14
N LEU A 83 0.55 9.58 6.37
CA LEU A 83 0.33 8.33 7.09
C LEU A 83 -1.15 8.11 7.44
N ASP A 84 -1.87 9.16 7.83
CA ASP A 84 -3.31 9.12 8.09
C ASP A 84 -4.13 8.86 6.82
N ASP A 85 -3.79 9.45 5.68
CA ASP A 85 -4.44 9.14 4.40
C ASP A 85 -4.19 7.68 3.98
N PHE A 86 -2.97 7.17 4.18
CA PHE A 86 -2.65 5.77 3.96
C PHE A 86 -3.45 4.84 4.90
N ALA A 87 -3.52 5.14 6.20
CA ALA A 87 -4.29 4.38 7.17
C ALA A 87 -5.79 4.35 6.84
N ARG A 88 -6.37 5.49 6.44
CA ARG A 88 -7.77 5.56 5.95
C ARG A 88 -7.98 4.72 4.69
N THR A 89 -6.98 4.66 3.82
CA THR A 89 -7.00 3.84 2.61
C THR A 89 -6.97 2.36 2.94
N VAL A 90 -6.14 1.91 3.89
CA VAL A 90 -6.15 0.52 4.39
C VAL A 90 -7.52 0.16 4.95
N ALA A 91 -8.09 1.01 5.80
CA ALA A 91 -9.42 0.79 6.37
C ALA A 91 -10.53 0.74 5.29
N LEU A 92 -10.40 1.54 4.22
CA LEU A 92 -11.28 1.47 3.07
C LEU A 92 -11.17 0.12 2.36
N VAL A 93 -9.96 -0.36 2.10
CA VAL A 93 -9.73 -1.65 1.44
C VAL A 93 -10.29 -2.79 2.28
N GLU A 94 -10.04 -2.81 3.60
CA GLU A 94 -10.61 -3.83 4.49
C GLU A 94 -12.14 -3.85 4.45
N ARG A 95 -12.79 -2.69 4.41
CA ARG A 95 -14.25 -2.59 4.24
C ARG A 95 -14.70 -3.14 2.90
N LEU A 96 -14.06 -2.75 1.80
CA LEU A 96 -14.40 -3.26 0.46
C LEU A 96 -14.24 -4.78 0.37
N ILE A 97 -13.21 -5.34 1.00
CA ILE A 97 -13.03 -6.80 1.07
C ILE A 97 -14.15 -7.43 1.89
N THR A 98 -14.49 -6.86 3.04
CA THR A 98 -15.53 -7.41 3.93
C THR A 98 -16.91 -7.37 3.29
N ASP A 99 -17.23 -6.28 2.60
CA ASP A 99 -18.58 -6.01 2.08
C ASP A 99 -18.81 -6.62 0.68
N ARG A 100 -17.75 -6.78 -0.13
CA ARG A 100 -17.87 -7.12 -1.55
C ARG A 100 -16.88 -8.17 -2.06
N LEU A 101 -15.58 -8.05 -1.74
CA LEU A 101 -14.55 -8.90 -2.38
C LEU A 101 -14.39 -10.27 -1.71
N GLY A 102 -14.64 -10.42 -0.42
CA GLY A 102 -14.52 -11.67 0.33
C GLY A 102 -13.09 -12.03 0.78
N TRP A 103 -12.89 -12.22 2.09
CA TRP A 103 -11.59 -12.57 2.68
C TRP A 103 -11.08 -13.97 2.32
N ASP A 104 -11.96 -14.85 1.87
CA ASP A 104 -11.66 -16.22 1.42
C ASP A 104 -11.00 -16.27 0.04
N ARG A 105 -11.15 -15.20 -0.76
CA ARG A 105 -10.56 -15.07 -2.10
C ARG A 105 -9.63 -13.87 -2.29
N THR A 106 -9.60 -12.93 -1.34
CA THR A 106 -8.68 -11.79 -1.38
C THR A 106 -7.54 -11.92 -0.36
N LEU A 107 -6.32 -11.62 -0.80
CA LEU A 107 -5.15 -11.41 0.06
C LEU A 107 -4.90 -9.89 0.17
N LEU A 108 -4.86 -9.37 1.39
CA LEU A 108 -4.35 -8.02 1.69
C LEU A 108 -2.98 -8.15 2.34
N LEU A 109 -1.97 -7.51 1.74
CA LEU A 109 -0.60 -7.44 2.24
C LEU A 109 -0.24 -5.96 2.46
N LEU A 110 0.34 -5.66 3.61
CA LEU A 110 0.73 -4.32 4.01
C LEU A 110 2.18 -4.36 4.52
N THR A 111 3.03 -3.53 3.95
CA THR A 111 4.44 -3.39 4.33
C THR A 111 4.94 -2.00 3.96
N ALA A 112 6.14 -1.65 4.40
CA ALA A 112 6.94 -0.58 3.78
C ALA A 112 8.09 -1.19 2.96
N ASP A 113 8.72 -0.36 2.14
CA ASP A 113 9.95 -0.65 1.41
C ASP A 113 11.21 -0.37 2.23
N HIS A 114 11.21 0.73 3.00
CA HIS A 114 12.24 1.09 3.97
C HIS A 114 11.76 2.14 4.99
N GLU A 115 12.52 2.34 6.07
CA GLU A 115 12.37 3.49 6.96
C GLU A 115 13.14 4.69 6.38
N THR A 116 12.62 5.91 6.57
CA THR A 116 13.23 7.15 6.11
C THR A 116 13.28 8.22 7.19
N GLY A 117 14.44 8.89 7.33
CA GLY A 117 14.61 10.05 8.21
C GLY A 117 15.00 9.69 9.66
N GLY A 118 14.88 8.42 10.05
CA GLY A 118 15.28 7.93 11.37
C GLY A 118 14.48 8.59 12.49
N LEU A 119 13.16 8.63 12.36
CA LEU A 119 12.29 9.22 13.38
C LEU A 119 12.23 8.33 14.62
N GLN A 120 12.75 8.83 15.74
CA GLN A 120 12.80 8.11 17.01
C GLN A 120 12.43 9.06 18.15
N ASP A 121 11.47 8.67 19.00
CA ASP A 121 11.00 9.46 20.14
C ASP A 121 10.66 10.93 19.77
N GLY A 122 10.00 11.11 18.62
CA GLY A 122 9.61 12.43 18.09
C GLY A 122 10.76 13.24 17.48
N THR A 123 11.96 12.69 17.42
CA THR A 123 13.17 13.36 16.91
C THR A 123 13.65 12.71 15.62
N TRP A 124 13.87 13.53 14.59
CA TRP A 124 14.49 13.09 13.34
C TRP A 124 16.01 12.98 13.51
N THR A 125 16.60 11.84 13.14
CA THR A 125 18.05 11.60 13.26
C THR A 125 18.79 11.70 11.93
N GLY A 126 18.07 11.84 10.81
CA GLY A 126 18.68 12.00 9.49
C GLY A 126 17.71 12.49 8.42
N HIS A 127 18.15 12.31 7.17
CA HIS A 127 17.41 12.66 5.95
C HIS A 127 17.52 11.55 4.91
N ARG A 128 18.00 10.36 5.28
CA ARG A 128 18.19 9.24 4.37
C ARG A 128 17.42 8.04 4.89
N HIS A 129 17.34 7.01 4.06
CA HIS A 129 16.77 5.74 4.47
C HIS A 129 17.66 5.12 5.56
N THR A 130 17.04 4.36 6.46
CA THR A 130 17.76 3.56 7.46
C THR A 130 17.56 2.07 7.19
N GLY A 131 18.43 1.24 7.75
CA GLY A 131 18.34 -0.23 7.66
C GLY A 131 17.39 -0.85 8.68
N THR A 132 16.54 -0.05 9.33
CA THR A 132 15.59 -0.53 10.33
C THR A 132 14.57 -1.46 9.67
N PRO A 133 14.34 -2.67 10.23
CA PRO A 133 13.29 -3.54 9.72
C PRO A 133 11.92 -2.87 9.75
N VAL A 134 11.11 -3.15 8.73
CA VAL A 134 9.77 -2.59 8.56
C VAL A 134 8.69 -3.64 8.86
N PRO A 135 7.50 -3.23 9.31
CA PRO A 135 6.42 -4.17 9.61
C PRO A 135 5.91 -4.85 8.34
N LEU A 136 5.52 -6.11 8.48
CA LEU A 136 4.84 -6.90 7.46
C LEU A 136 3.54 -7.45 8.05
N LEU A 137 2.41 -7.09 7.46
CA LEU A 137 1.08 -7.48 7.88
C LEU A 137 0.34 -8.14 6.72
N ALA A 138 -0.38 -9.22 6.98
CA ALA A 138 -1.19 -9.88 5.97
C ALA A 138 -2.51 -10.40 6.54
N ARG A 139 -3.56 -10.40 5.71
CA ARG A 139 -4.88 -10.94 6.04
C ARG A 139 -5.56 -11.50 4.80
N GLY A 140 -6.36 -12.55 4.99
CA GLY A 140 -7.16 -13.18 3.94
C GLY A 140 -6.52 -14.43 3.36
N LYS A 141 -6.87 -14.76 2.12
CA LYS A 141 -6.43 -15.98 1.43
C LYS A 141 -4.91 -16.09 1.41
N GLY A 142 -4.37 -17.24 1.81
CA GLY A 142 -2.92 -17.51 1.80
C GLY A 142 -2.12 -16.89 2.96
N ALA A 143 -2.64 -15.88 3.66
CA ALA A 143 -1.90 -15.16 4.71
C ALA A 143 -1.37 -16.07 5.84
N ALA A 144 -2.08 -17.16 6.15
CA ALA A 144 -1.66 -18.14 7.15
C ALA A 144 -0.34 -18.86 6.81
N SER A 145 0.08 -18.87 5.54
CA SER A 145 1.35 -19.46 5.11
C SER A 145 2.54 -18.51 5.26
N LEU A 146 2.29 -17.20 5.41
CA LEU A 146 3.34 -16.18 5.46
C LEU A 146 4.38 -16.38 6.57
N PRO A 147 4.02 -16.80 7.81
CA PRO A 147 5.01 -17.04 8.86
C PRO A 147 6.07 -18.08 8.50
N ALA A 148 5.81 -18.98 7.54
CA ALA A 148 6.80 -19.95 7.09
C ALA A 148 8.00 -19.33 6.34
N LEU A 149 7.88 -18.06 5.92
CA LEU A 149 8.98 -17.31 5.30
C LEU A 149 9.94 -16.69 6.33
N ALA A 150 9.52 -16.59 7.59
CA ALA A 150 10.26 -15.87 8.61
C ALA A 150 11.48 -16.68 9.07
N GLU A 151 12.61 -16.00 9.22
CA GLU A 151 13.78 -16.58 9.88
C GLU A 151 13.45 -16.87 11.35
N ALA A 152 13.64 -18.12 11.80
CA ALA A 152 13.22 -18.56 13.13
C ALA A 152 13.83 -17.75 14.29
N ALA A 153 15.04 -17.21 14.11
CA ALA A 153 15.75 -16.47 15.15
C ALA A 153 15.28 -15.02 15.29
N THR A 154 14.86 -14.39 14.19
CA THR A 154 14.61 -12.94 14.12
C THR A 154 13.15 -12.60 13.86
N GLY A 155 12.38 -13.55 13.32
CA GLY A 155 11.03 -13.32 12.80
C GLY A 155 11.02 -12.47 11.52
N LEU A 156 12.19 -12.15 10.94
CA LEU A 156 12.30 -11.31 9.76
C LEU A 156 12.00 -12.11 8.50
N VAL A 157 11.34 -11.46 7.56
CA VAL A 157 11.10 -11.96 6.21
C VAL A 157 11.92 -11.14 5.24
N ASP A 158 12.75 -11.80 4.43
CA ASP A 158 13.48 -11.17 3.33
C ASP A 158 12.49 -10.69 2.26
N ASN A 159 12.66 -9.45 1.77
CA ASN A 159 11.72 -8.85 0.82
C ASN A 159 11.71 -9.58 -0.54
N ALA A 160 12.82 -10.18 -0.96
CA ALA A 160 12.85 -11.00 -2.17
C ALA A 160 12.15 -12.34 -1.97
N ALA A 161 12.24 -12.95 -0.78
CA ALA A 161 11.45 -14.12 -0.41
C ALA A 161 9.95 -13.81 -0.39
N LEU A 162 9.55 -12.66 0.17
CA LEU A 162 8.17 -12.17 0.13
C LEU A 162 7.67 -12.00 -1.32
N GLY A 163 8.47 -11.40 -2.20
CA GLY A 163 8.11 -11.23 -3.61
C GLY A 163 7.91 -12.57 -4.33
N ARG A 164 8.77 -13.56 -4.08
CA ARG A 164 8.60 -14.92 -4.65
C ARG A 164 7.34 -15.60 -4.12
N TRP A 165 7.05 -15.47 -2.83
CA TRP A 165 5.83 -16.00 -2.24
C TRP A 165 4.57 -15.34 -2.82
N LEU A 166 4.58 -14.01 -3.00
CA LEU A 166 3.45 -13.30 -3.58
C LEU A 166 3.17 -13.75 -5.03
N LEU A 167 4.22 -13.99 -5.82
CA LEU A 167 4.06 -14.54 -7.17
C LEU A 167 3.38 -15.91 -7.15
N GLN A 168 3.71 -16.79 -6.19
CA GLN A 168 3.02 -18.07 -6.03
C GLN A 168 1.54 -17.87 -5.76
N GLN A 169 1.18 -16.96 -4.84
CA GLN A 169 -0.22 -16.66 -4.52
C GLN A 169 -1.03 -16.16 -5.72
N ILE A 170 -0.40 -15.43 -6.66
CA ILE A 170 -1.04 -14.90 -7.87
C ILE A 170 -1.16 -15.97 -8.97
N THR A 171 -0.17 -16.85 -9.10
CA THR A 171 -0.10 -17.83 -10.20
C THR A 171 -0.84 -19.14 -9.93
N GLU A 172 -1.16 -19.44 -8.67
CA GLU A 172 -1.92 -20.63 -8.30
C GLU A 172 -3.37 -20.53 -8.79
N ARG A 173 -3.65 -21.10 -9.96
CA ARG A 173 -5.02 -21.35 -10.40
C ARG A 173 -5.68 -22.39 -9.47
N PRO A 174 -6.94 -22.21 -9.07
CA PRO A 174 -7.65 -23.23 -8.33
C PRO A 174 -7.62 -24.54 -9.12
N SER A 175 -7.17 -25.61 -8.47
CA SER A 175 -6.92 -26.93 -9.09
C SER A 175 -8.19 -27.70 -9.49
N ASN A 176 -9.36 -27.06 -9.53
CA ASN A 176 -10.64 -27.70 -9.82
C ASN A 176 -11.47 -26.89 -10.82
N GLU A 177 -11.00 -26.79 -12.07
CA GLU A 177 -11.85 -26.44 -13.21
C GLU A 177 -11.43 -27.15 -14.51
N GLU A 178 -10.86 -28.34 -14.39
CA GLU A 178 -10.95 -29.33 -15.47
C GLU A 178 -12.36 -29.97 -15.42
N SER A 179 -13.12 -29.87 -16.52
CA SER A 179 -14.41 -30.55 -16.83
C SER A 179 -15.75 -29.83 -16.63
N ARG A 180 -15.90 -28.56 -17.03
CA ARG A 180 -17.24 -28.03 -17.36
C ARG A 180 -17.29 -27.24 -18.67
N HIS A 181 -16.85 -27.88 -19.75
CA HIS A 181 -17.34 -27.60 -21.10
C HIS A 181 -17.22 -28.89 -21.93
N GLU A 182 -18.25 -29.73 -21.86
CA GLU A 182 -18.77 -30.47 -23.01
C GLU A 182 -19.81 -29.60 -23.73
#